data_AF-A0A972Z100-F1
#
_entry.id   AF-A0A972Z100-F1
#
_cell.length_a   1.000
_cell.length_b   1.000
_cell.length_c   1.000
_cell.angle_alpha   90.00
_cell.angle_beta   90.00
_cell.angle_gamma   90.00
#
_symmetry.space_group_name_H-M   'P 1'
#
loop_
_entity.id
_entity.type
_entity.pdbx_description
1 polymer ?
#
loop_
_entity_poly.entity_id
_entity_poly.type
_entity_poly.pdbx_seq_one_letter_code
_entity_poly.pdbx_strand_id
1 'polypeptide(L)'
;MAFVNKQGADAQTEQAGQSGQIDFDPNDPTVVKVHYDLAAWSWEQRAELSEALAEELIPHAWDGEELLVPEVVEADADALFERIESEIGPFPVALEADAEVTEFGLDEWTDADREVLTEALVETEVPHRWEGTTVLVAGDAEDAVDELLDAIEAGELVSADQDGPGAPDDALSAMFLSADRLAKNPNDADARVALIELSPLLDPKVPPYGMAQRPWAQAVGGVDAIVEVVRDEGDGAAGLDGSSDVIGRAQELRSLVRPYV
;
A
#
# COMPACT_ATOMS: atom_id res chain seq x y z
N MET A 1 -65.11 -41.18 15.84
CA MET A 1 -64.59 -40.10 16.71
C MET A 1 -63.48 -39.40 15.96
N ALA A 2 -63.42 -38.07 16.09
CA ALA A 2 -62.49 -37.21 15.39
C ALA A 2 -61.82 -36.23 16.39
N PHE A 3 -60.58 -35.85 16.03
CA PHE A 3 -59.83 -34.62 16.34
C PHE A 3 -59.05 -34.40 17.65
N VAL A 4 -58.00 -33.56 17.45
CA VAL A 4 -57.15 -32.74 18.34
C VAL A 4 -55.71 -33.29 18.51
N ASN A 5 -54.59 -32.60 18.24
CA ASN A 5 -54.29 -31.25 17.72
C ASN A 5 -52.87 -31.21 17.09
N LYS A 6 -52.60 -30.18 16.29
CA LYS A 6 -51.32 -29.80 15.65
C LYS A 6 -50.73 -28.58 16.37
N GLN A 7 -49.41 -28.57 16.64
CA GLN A 7 -48.51 -27.42 16.93
C GLN A 7 -47.23 -28.05 17.52
N GLY A 8 -45.98 -27.72 17.17
CA GLY A 8 -45.36 -26.77 16.27
C GLY A 8 -43.86 -27.13 16.32
N ALA A 9 -43.20 -27.09 15.17
CA ALA A 9 -41.74 -27.16 15.09
C ALA A 9 -41.15 -25.87 15.68
N ASP A 10 -40.07 -26.01 16.47
CA ASP A 10 -38.81 -25.24 16.40
C ASP A 10 -38.07 -25.17 17.74
N ALA A 11 -36.74 -25.24 17.60
CA ALA A 11 -35.68 -24.75 18.49
C ALA A 11 -35.28 -25.56 19.74
N GLN A 12 -34.14 -26.25 19.62
CA GLN A 12 -32.89 -26.06 20.40
C GLN A 12 -31.90 -27.13 19.88
N THR A 13 -31.02 -26.83 18.92
CA THR A 13 -29.76 -26.06 19.07
C THR A 13 -28.95 -26.52 20.27
N GLU A 14 -28.46 -27.76 20.23
CA GLU A 14 -27.51 -28.30 21.21
C GLU A 14 -26.45 -29.15 20.50
N GLN A 15 -25.61 -28.51 19.68
CA GLN A 15 -24.20 -28.89 19.50
C GLN A 15 -23.36 -27.61 19.35
N ALA A 16 -23.48 -26.72 20.33
CA ALA A 16 -22.47 -25.71 20.63
C ALA A 16 -21.80 -26.13 21.94
N GLY A 17 -20.48 -26.34 21.92
CA GLY A 17 -19.69 -26.56 23.12
C GLY A 17 -19.09 -27.95 23.26
N GLN A 18 -18.17 -28.33 22.38
CA GLN A 18 -16.98 -29.08 22.77
C GLN A 18 -15.76 -28.54 22.02
N SER A 19 -15.36 -27.31 22.32
CA SER A 19 -13.97 -26.88 22.14
C SER A 19 -13.12 -27.62 23.18
N GLY A 20 -12.93 -28.92 22.96
CA GLY A 20 -11.83 -29.64 23.56
C GLY A 20 -10.58 -28.98 23.03
N GLN A 21 -9.88 -28.24 23.87
CA GLN A 21 -8.62 -27.59 23.56
C GLN A 21 -7.67 -28.67 23.00
N ILE A 22 -7.58 -28.76 21.67
CA ILE A 22 -6.65 -29.67 21.02
C ILE A 22 -5.28 -29.10 21.32
N ASP A 23 -4.50 -29.81 22.13
CA ASP A 23 -3.09 -29.51 22.37
C ASP A 23 -2.33 -29.90 21.10
N PHE A 24 -2.26 -28.98 20.15
CA PHE A 24 -1.61 -29.19 18.86
C PHE A 24 -0.09 -29.07 19.03
N ASP A 25 0.62 -30.19 18.90
CA ASP A 25 2.08 -30.19 18.74
C ASP A 25 2.43 -30.20 17.24
N PRO A 26 3.00 -29.10 16.70
CA PRO A 26 3.41 -29.04 15.30
C PRO A 26 4.55 -29.99 14.95
N ASN A 27 5.19 -30.65 15.92
CA ASN A 27 6.22 -31.66 15.68
C ASN A 27 5.70 -33.10 15.77
N ASP A 28 4.42 -33.31 16.11
CA ASP A 28 3.84 -34.65 16.16
C ASP A 28 3.75 -35.21 14.72
N PRO A 29 4.43 -36.34 14.41
CA PRO A 29 4.38 -36.95 13.09
C PRO A 29 3.10 -37.74 12.83
N THR A 30 2.23 -37.91 13.83
CA THR A 30 0.96 -38.63 13.72
C THR A 30 -0.22 -37.72 13.35
N VAL A 31 -0.03 -36.39 13.46
CA VAL A 31 -1.03 -35.39 13.07
C VAL A 31 -0.76 -34.96 11.63
N VAL A 32 -1.78 -35.10 10.78
CA VAL A 32 -1.77 -34.54 9.42
C VAL A 32 -2.02 -33.04 9.51
N LYS A 33 -1.20 -32.26 8.81
CA LYS A 33 -1.20 -30.79 8.84
C LYS A 33 -1.45 -30.26 7.44
N VAL A 34 -2.23 -29.21 7.38
CA VAL A 34 -2.42 -28.37 6.21
C VAL A 34 -1.50 -27.16 6.36
N HIS A 35 -0.88 -26.79 5.25
CA HIS A 35 0.13 -25.74 5.17
C HIS A 35 -0.45 -24.63 4.30
N TYR A 36 -0.59 -23.43 4.87
CA TYR A 36 -1.00 -22.25 4.12
C TYR A 36 0.22 -21.35 3.92
N ASP A 37 0.61 -21.13 2.68
CA ASP A 37 1.69 -20.20 2.32
C ASP A 37 1.17 -18.76 2.35
N LEU A 38 1.68 -17.98 3.32
CA LEU A 38 1.32 -16.58 3.52
C LEU A 38 2.56 -15.68 3.36
N ALA A 39 3.57 -16.11 2.60
CA ALA A 39 4.78 -15.33 2.35
C ALA A 39 4.48 -13.99 1.62
N ALA A 40 3.43 -13.96 0.80
CA ALA A 40 2.99 -12.75 0.11
C ALA A 40 2.24 -11.76 1.02
N TRP A 41 1.81 -12.19 2.22
CA TRP A 41 1.03 -11.35 3.14
C TRP A 41 1.92 -10.41 3.96
N SER A 42 1.39 -9.23 4.27
CA SER A 42 2.04 -8.30 5.19
C SER A 42 2.10 -8.86 6.61
N TRP A 43 2.97 -8.30 7.45
CA TRP A 43 3.06 -8.69 8.86
C TRP A 43 1.75 -8.39 9.60
N GLU A 44 1.10 -7.28 9.28
CA GLU A 44 -0.17 -6.86 9.88
C GLU A 44 -1.29 -7.84 9.53
N GLN A 45 -1.41 -8.23 8.26
CA GLN A 45 -2.40 -9.22 7.83
C GLN A 45 -2.21 -10.57 8.54
N ARG A 46 -0.96 -11.03 8.69
CA ARG A 46 -0.65 -12.26 9.44
C ARG A 46 -0.92 -12.13 10.94
N ALA A 47 -0.73 -10.94 11.50
CA ALA A 47 -1.05 -10.66 12.91
C ALA A 47 -2.56 -10.69 13.17
N GLU A 48 -3.35 -10.05 12.30
CA GLU A 48 -4.83 -10.09 12.34
C GLU A 48 -5.34 -11.52 12.23
N LEU A 49 -4.84 -12.30 11.26
CA LEU A 49 -5.19 -13.71 11.13
C LEU A 49 -4.83 -14.52 12.40
N SER A 50 -3.65 -14.29 12.97
CA SER A 50 -3.22 -14.96 14.21
C SER A 50 -4.14 -14.65 15.39
N GLU A 51 -4.57 -13.39 15.51
CA GLU A 51 -5.52 -12.96 16.54
C GLU A 51 -6.87 -13.65 16.36
N ALA A 52 -7.39 -13.65 15.13
CA ALA A 52 -8.68 -14.25 14.82
C ALA A 52 -8.69 -15.79 15.03
N LEU A 53 -7.61 -16.49 14.65
CA LEU A 53 -7.43 -17.92 14.93
C LEU A 53 -7.42 -18.19 16.44
N ALA A 54 -6.75 -17.34 17.22
CA ALA A 54 -6.70 -17.48 18.67
C ALA A 54 -8.06 -17.19 19.34
N GLU A 55 -8.82 -16.22 18.83
CA GLU A 55 -10.17 -15.89 19.32
C GLU A 55 -11.17 -17.03 19.10
N GLU A 56 -11.13 -17.66 17.94
CA GLU A 56 -11.95 -18.83 17.59
C GLU A 56 -11.42 -20.14 18.19
N LEU A 57 -10.29 -20.08 18.91
CA LEU A 57 -9.61 -21.23 19.51
C LEU A 57 -9.22 -22.31 18.48
N ILE A 58 -8.88 -21.90 17.26
CA ILE A 58 -8.40 -22.78 16.20
C ILE A 58 -6.93 -23.14 16.49
N PRO A 59 -6.61 -24.43 16.73
CA PRO A 59 -5.23 -24.86 16.96
C PRO A 59 -4.38 -24.61 15.72
N HIS A 60 -3.29 -23.86 15.89
CA HIS A 60 -2.38 -23.53 14.81
C HIS A 60 -0.94 -23.36 15.32
N ALA A 61 0.01 -23.38 14.38
CA ALA A 61 1.40 -23.02 14.62
C ALA A 61 1.95 -22.28 13.40
N TRP A 62 3.08 -21.60 13.58
CA TRP A 62 3.77 -20.89 12.50
C TRP A 62 5.14 -21.53 12.24
N ASP A 63 5.46 -21.78 10.96
CA ASP A 63 6.82 -22.10 10.49
C ASP A 63 7.30 -21.02 9.53
N GLY A 64 8.01 -20.03 10.06
CA GLY A 64 8.36 -18.83 9.30
C GLY A 64 7.12 -18.03 8.90
N GLU A 65 6.80 -18.03 7.61
CA GLU A 65 5.64 -17.33 7.02
C GLU A 65 4.49 -18.29 6.66
N GLU A 66 4.67 -19.58 6.94
CA GLU A 66 3.69 -20.62 6.67
C GLU A 66 2.85 -20.89 7.93
N LEU A 67 1.53 -20.93 7.75
CA LEU A 67 0.59 -21.30 8.82
C LEU A 67 0.32 -22.81 8.76
N LEU A 68 0.51 -23.47 9.89
CA LEU A 68 0.28 -24.90 10.08
C LEU A 68 -1.01 -25.12 10.87
N VAL A 69 -1.96 -25.82 10.27
CA VAL A 69 -3.25 -26.15 10.90
C VAL A 69 -3.46 -27.67 10.84
N PRO A 70 -3.94 -28.34 11.91
CA PRO A 70 -4.34 -29.74 11.83
C PRO A 70 -5.47 -29.93 10.81
N GLU A 71 -5.36 -30.93 9.93
CA GLU A 71 -6.38 -31.24 8.90
C GLU A 71 -7.81 -31.37 9.49
N VAL A 72 -7.91 -31.81 10.75
CA VAL A 72 -9.20 -31.97 11.44
C VAL A 72 -9.96 -30.67 11.69
N VAL A 73 -9.29 -29.51 11.64
CA VAL A 73 -9.88 -28.17 11.81
C VAL A 73 -9.65 -27.27 10.59
N GLU A 74 -9.20 -27.85 9.46
CA GLU A 74 -8.98 -27.14 8.19
C GLU A 74 -10.24 -26.38 7.76
N ALA A 75 -11.41 -27.02 7.80
CA ALA A 75 -12.67 -26.38 7.42
C ALA A 75 -13.04 -25.16 8.29
N ASP A 76 -12.64 -25.15 9.56
CA ASP A 76 -12.87 -24.00 10.45
C ASP A 76 -11.87 -22.88 10.14
N ALA A 77 -10.62 -23.23 9.79
CA ALA A 77 -9.62 -22.27 9.34
C ALA A 77 -9.99 -21.65 7.98
N ASP A 78 -10.41 -22.45 7.00
CA ASP A 78 -10.86 -21.96 5.69
C ASP A 78 -12.05 -20.99 5.83
N ALA A 79 -13.04 -21.35 6.66
CA ALA A 79 -14.17 -20.48 6.94
C ALA A 79 -13.77 -19.18 7.69
N LEU A 80 -12.64 -19.18 8.40
CA LEU A 80 -12.06 -17.98 8.97
C LEU A 80 -11.37 -17.12 7.90
N PHE A 81 -10.57 -17.72 7.01
CA PHE A 81 -9.94 -17.03 5.89
C PHE A 81 -10.99 -16.32 5.02
N GLU A 82 -12.02 -17.03 4.57
CA GLU A 82 -13.10 -16.46 3.74
C GLU A 82 -13.79 -15.26 4.42
N ARG A 83 -13.96 -15.32 5.73
CA ARG A 83 -14.59 -14.25 6.50
C ARG A 83 -13.69 -13.02 6.60
N ILE A 84 -12.42 -13.22 6.95
CA ILE A 84 -11.45 -12.12 7.07
C ILE A 84 -11.27 -11.47 5.70
N GLU A 85 -11.15 -12.26 4.63
CA GLU A 85 -11.07 -11.75 3.27
C GLU A 85 -12.30 -10.92 2.88
N SER A 86 -13.50 -11.34 3.28
CA SER A 86 -14.71 -10.55 3.07
C SER A 86 -14.76 -9.24 3.88
N GLU A 87 -14.01 -9.15 4.99
CA GLU A 87 -14.03 -7.98 5.87
C GLU A 87 -12.94 -6.97 5.54
N ILE A 88 -11.74 -7.44 5.18
CA ILE A 88 -10.54 -6.61 5.03
C ILE A 88 -9.68 -6.97 3.80
N GLY A 89 -10.13 -7.90 2.95
CA GLY A 89 -9.45 -8.24 1.69
C GLY A 89 -9.71 -7.22 0.57
N PRO A 90 -9.22 -7.49 -0.66
CA PRO A 90 -8.57 -8.74 -1.10
C PRO A 90 -7.13 -8.90 -0.58
N PHE A 91 -6.66 -10.15 -0.51
CA PHE A 91 -5.31 -10.47 -0.04
C PHE A 91 -4.37 -10.92 -1.16
N PRO A 92 -3.05 -10.77 -1.01
CA PRO A 92 -2.08 -11.26 -1.99
C PRO A 92 -2.18 -12.78 -2.17
N VAL A 93 -2.30 -13.20 -3.42
CA VAL A 93 -2.26 -14.62 -3.80
C VAL A 93 -0.82 -15.00 -4.14
N ALA A 94 -0.27 -15.99 -3.45
CA ALA A 94 1.09 -16.45 -3.67
C ALA A 94 1.21 -17.21 -5.01
N LEU A 95 2.27 -16.92 -5.76
CA LEU A 95 2.61 -17.67 -6.97
C LEU A 95 3.28 -19.00 -6.59
N GLU A 96 2.70 -20.13 -7.02
CA GLU A 96 3.25 -21.45 -6.75
C GLU A 96 4.66 -21.63 -7.36
N ALA A 97 5.53 -22.35 -6.65
CA ALA A 97 6.94 -22.49 -7.01
C ALA A 97 7.18 -23.21 -8.36
N ASP A 98 6.25 -24.07 -8.78
CA ASP A 98 6.29 -24.83 -10.04
C ASP A 98 5.24 -24.37 -11.07
N ALA A 99 4.57 -23.24 -10.82
CA ALA A 99 3.67 -22.64 -11.79
C ALA A 99 4.39 -22.30 -13.11
N GLU A 100 3.64 -22.34 -14.22
CA GLU A 100 4.06 -21.67 -15.45
C GLU A 100 3.98 -20.17 -15.21
N VAL A 101 5.07 -19.45 -15.48
CA VAL A 101 5.20 -18.03 -15.15
C VAL A 101 5.50 -17.18 -16.37
N THR A 102 4.95 -15.97 -16.37
CA THR A 102 5.33 -14.89 -17.28
C THR A 102 6.08 -13.83 -16.49
N GLU A 103 7.19 -13.33 -17.06
CA GLU A 103 8.09 -12.36 -16.42
C GLU A 103 7.94 -10.97 -17.04
N PHE A 104 7.69 -9.96 -16.22
CA PHE A 104 7.62 -8.55 -16.62
C PHE A 104 8.77 -7.77 -15.98
N GLY A 105 9.73 -7.37 -16.80
CA GLY A 105 10.87 -6.55 -16.36
C GLY A 105 10.49 -5.07 -16.26
N LEU A 106 10.52 -4.52 -15.06
CA LEU A 106 10.06 -3.15 -14.77
C LEU A 106 11.19 -2.29 -14.16
N ASP A 107 12.43 -2.47 -14.62
CA ASP A 107 13.58 -1.70 -14.14
C ASP A 107 13.53 -0.20 -14.49
N GLU A 108 12.81 0.15 -15.55
CA GLU A 108 12.58 1.54 -15.96
C GLU A 108 11.39 2.20 -15.23
N TRP A 109 10.60 1.42 -14.50
CA TRP A 109 9.40 1.88 -13.77
C TRP A 109 9.76 2.44 -12.40
N THR A 110 9.01 3.46 -11.97
CA THR A 110 9.22 4.04 -10.64
C THR A 110 8.78 3.06 -9.53
N ASP A 111 9.27 3.26 -8.31
CA ASP A 111 8.79 2.47 -7.17
C ASP A 111 7.28 2.69 -6.94
N ALA A 112 6.77 3.90 -7.21
CA ALA A 112 5.35 4.22 -7.11
C ALA A 112 4.51 3.46 -8.14
N ASP A 113 4.92 3.44 -9.41
CA ASP A 113 4.17 2.70 -10.44
C ASP A 113 4.16 1.19 -10.14
N ARG A 114 5.24 0.66 -9.55
CA ARG A 114 5.31 -0.75 -9.10
C ARG A 114 4.47 -1.02 -7.85
N GLU A 115 4.31 -0.03 -6.97
CA GLU A 115 3.37 -0.06 -5.84
C GLU A 115 1.92 -0.15 -6.35
N VAL A 116 1.54 0.74 -7.28
CA VAL A 116 0.22 0.71 -7.96
C VAL A 116 -0.04 -0.63 -8.65
N LEU A 117 0.96 -1.16 -9.37
CA LEU A 117 0.83 -2.47 -10.01
C LEU A 117 0.62 -3.58 -8.98
N THR A 118 1.36 -3.56 -7.87
CA THR A 118 1.21 -4.56 -6.81
C THR A 118 -0.20 -4.52 -6.22
N GLU A 119 -0.72 -3.33 -5.93
CA GLU A 119 -2.11 -3.16 -5.47
C GLU A 119 -3.10 -3.72 -6.49
N ALA A 120 -2.96 -3.36 -7.77
CA ALA A 120 -3.87 -3.82 -8.82
C ALA A 120 -3.82 -5.34 -9.04
N LEU A 121 -2.66 -5.97 -8.90
CA LEU A 121 -2.51 -7.43 -8.96
C LEU A 121 -3.22 -8.10 -7.78
N VAL A 122 -3.17 -7.52 -6.59
CA VAL A 122 -3.91 -8.02 -5.42
C VAL A 122 -5.42 -7.85 -5.63
N GLU A 123 -5.86 -6.68 -6.11
CA GLU A 123 -7.27 -6.39 -6.38
C GLU A 123 -7.89 -7.30 -7.45
N THR A 124 -7.08 -7.74 -8.42
CA THR A 124 -7.47 -8.66 -9.48
C THR A 124 -7.18 -10.12 -9.15
N GLU A 125 -6.72 -10.39 -7.93
CA GLU A 125 -6.39 -11.73 -7.41
C GLU A 125 -5.38 -12.49 -8.30
N VAL A 126 -4.48 -11.75 -8.96
CA VAL A 126 -3.44 -12.34 -9.83
C VAL A 126 -2.30 -12.88 -8.97
N PRO A 127 -2.02 -14.20 -9.01
CA PRO A 127 -0.88 -14.76 -8.30
C PRO A 127 0.42 -14.18 -8.83
N HIS A 128 1.22 -13.59 -7.94
CA HIS A 128 2.45 -12.91 -8.36
C HIS A 128 3.58 -13.02 -7.33
N ARG A 129 4.81 -12.74 -7.79
CA ARG A 129 6.00 -12.67 -6.95
C ARG A 129 7.01 -11.70 -7.54
N TRP A 130 7.61 -10.86 -6.69
CA TRP A 130 8.65 -9.93 -7.10
C TRP A 130 10.06 -10.53 -6.99
N GLU A 131 10.88 -10.32 -8.02
CA GLU A 131 12.31 -10.57 -8.04
C GLU A 131 13.06 -9.28 -8.42
N GLY A 132 13.38 -8.47 -7.40
CA GLY A 132 14.00 -7.16 -7.61
C GLY A 132 13.01 -6.19 -8.27
N THR A 133 13.22 -5.86 -9.54
CA THR A 133 12.32 -5.01 -10.34
C THR A 133 11.51 -5.80 -11.36
N THR A 134 11.59 -7.12 -11.35
CA THR A 134 10.80 -7.99 -12.22
C THR A 134 9.64 -8.58 -11.43
N VAL A 135 8.43 -8.52 -11.97
CA VAL A 135 7.28 -9.26 -11.40
C VAL A 135 7.06 -10.52 -12.23
N LEU A 136 6.94 -11.64 -11.53
CA LEU A 136 6.54 -12.92 -12.09
C LEU A 136 5.06 -13.12 -11.77
N VAL A 137 4.28 -13.53 -12.75
CA VAL A 137 2.85 -13.82 -12.60
C VAL A 137 2.51 -15.17 -13.20
N ALA A 138 1.34 -15.71 -12.85
CA ALA A 138 0.83 -16.92 -13.49
C ALA A 138 0.75 -16.72 -15.02
N GLY A 139 1.18 -17.71 -15.80
CA GLY A 139 1.31 -17.59 -17.25
C GLY A 139 0.00 -17.31 -17.99
N ASP A 140 -1.13 -17.73 -17.42
CA ASP A 140 -2.47 -17.45 -17.94
C ASP A 140 -2.99 -16.05 -17.60
N ALA A 141 -2.26 -15.28 -16.78
CA ALA A 141 -2.58 -13.90 -16.43
C ALA A 141 -1.83 -12.86 -17.28
N GLU A 142 -1.00 -13.27 -18.26
CA GLU A 142 -0.21 -12.35 -19.10
C GLU A 142 -1.04 -11.20 -19.69
N ASP A 143 -2.14 -11.53 -20.37
CA ASP A 143 -3.01 -10.53 -21.01
C ASP A 143 -3.60 -9.53 -19.98
N ALA A 144 -3.95 -10.00 -18.78
CA ALA A 144 -4.49 -9.13 -17.73
C ALA A 144 -3.43 -8.18 -17.19
N VAL A 145 -2.19 -8.65 -17.02
CA VAL A 145 -1.09 -7.83 -16.54
C VAL A 145 -0.68 -6.79 -17.57
N ASP A 146 -0.66 -7.14 -18.86
CA ASP A 146 -0.43 -6.16 -19.93
C ASP A 146 -1.46 -5.03 -19.90
N GLU A 147 -2.75 -5.35 -19.70
CA GLU A 147 -3.80 -4.34 -19.56
C GLU A 147 -3.59 -3.42 -18.35
N LEU A 148 -3.14 -3.98 -17.21
CA LEU A 148 -2.81 -3.19 -16.02
C LEU A 148 -1.60 -2.27 -16.24
N LEU A 149 -0.56 -2.76 -16.90
CA LEU A 149 0.62 -1.97 -17.24
C LEU A 149 0.25 -0.80 -18.17
N ASP A 150 -0.52 -1.06 -19.23
CA ASP A 150 -1.01 -0.03 -20.14
C ASP A 150 -1.85 1.03 -19.39
N ALA A 151 -2.70 0.61 -18.46
CA ALA A 151 -3.53 1.52 -17.67
C ALA A 151 -2.70 2.40 -16.71
N ILE A 152 -1.63 1.87 -16.11
CA ILE A 152 -0.70 2.66 -15.28
C ILE A 152 0.09 3.64 -16.16
N GLU A 153 0.59 3.22 -17.32
CA GLU A 153 1.30 4.12 -18.24
C GLU A 153 0.39 5.27 -18.74
N ALA A 154 -0.90 4.98 -18.95
CA ALA A 154 -1.92 5.97 -19.28
C ALA A 154 -2.30 6.88 -18.10
N GLY A 155 -1.89 6.55 -16.87
CA GLY A 155 -2.27 7.26 -15.64
C GLY A 155 -3.73 7.04 -15.22
N GLU A 156 -4.33 5.93 -15.65
CA GLU A 156 -5.71 5.54 -15.31
C GLU A 156 -5.79 4.81 -13.96
N LEU A 157 -4.71 4.14 -13.56
CA LEU A 157 -4.57 3.50 -12.26
C LEU A 157 -3.68 4.32 -11.32
N VAL A 158 -4.13 4.44 -10.07
CA VAL A 158 -3.58 5.31 -9.05
C VAL A 158 -3.75 4.60 -7.70
N SER A 159 -2.72 4.59 -6.85
CA SER A 159 -2.78 3.87 -5.56
C SER A 159 -3.95 4.33 -4.70
N ALA A 160 -4.62 3.40 -4.04
CA ALA A 160 -5.74 3.69 -3.14
C ALA A 160 -5.31 4.53 -1.93
N ASP A 161 -4.06 4.38 -1.49
CA ASP A 161 -3.47 5.17 -0.40
C ASP A 161 -3.19 6.65 -0.76
N GLN A 162 -3.54 7.09 -1.97
CA GLN A 162 -3.49 8.52 -2.35
C GLN A 162 -4.66 9.36 -1.79
N ASP A 163 -5.52 8.78 -0.94
CA ASP A 163 -6.63 9.45 -0.22
C ASP A 163 -6.18 10.40 0.92
N GLY A 164 -4.93 10.85 0.91
CA GLY A 164 -4.48 11.97 1.71
C GLY A 164 -5.21 13.27 1.31
N PRO A 165 -5.35 14.27 2.22
CA PRO A 165 -5.86 15.56 1.81
C PRO A 165 -4.91 16.12 0.74
N GLY A 166 -5.40 16.15 -0.51
CA GLY A 166 -4.64 16.67 -1.64
C GLY A 166 -4.10 18.07 -1.35
N ALA A 167 -3.04 18.44 -2.06
CA ALA A 167 -2.40 19.74 -1.87
C ALA A 167 -3.42 20.88 -1.94
N PRO A 168 -3.21 21.99 -1.19
CA PRO A 168 -4.10 23.16 -1.25
C PRO A 168 -4.36 23.63 -2.69
N ASP A 169 -5.56 24.10 -2.97
CA ASP A 169 -5.97 24.52 -4.32
C ASP A 169 -4.97 25.53 -4.95
N ASP A 170 -4.37 26.40 -4.15
CA ASP A 170 -3.42 27.42 -4.61
C ASP A 170 -1.95 26.98 -4.57
N ALA A 171 -1.65 25.71 -4.26
CA ALA A 171 -0.28 25.21 -4.03
C ALA A 171 0.67 25.52 -5.19
N LEU A 172 0.31 25.19 -6.44
CA LEU A 172 1.15 25.46 -7.61
C LEU A 172 1.40 26.97 -7.81
N SER A 173 0.37 27.79 -7.61
CA SER A 173 0.49 29.25 -7.71
C SER A 173 1.38 29.82 -6.59
N ALA A 174 1.23 29.31 -5.36
CA ALA A 174 2.03 29.68 -4.20
C ALA A 174 3.51 29.29 -4.38
N MET A 175 3.78 28.08 -4.89
CA MET A 175 5.13 27.61 -5.26
C MET A 175 5.77 28.55 -6.29
N PHE A 176 5.06 28.84 -7.40
CA PHE A 176 5.61 29.68 -8.47
C PHE A 176 5.93 31.10 -7.99
N LEU A 177 5.00 31.73 -7.26
CA LEU A 177 5.17 33.10 -6.78
C LEU A 177 6.30 33.20 -5.75
N SER A 178 6.39 32.24 -4.83
CA SER A 178 7.45 32.21 -3.82
C SER A 178 8.81 31.94 -4.48
N ALA A 179 8.89 30.99 -5.41
CA ALA A 179 10.09 30.70 -6.17
C ALA A 179 10.53 31.91 -7.05
N ASP A 180 9.60 32.62 -7.70
CA ASP A 180 9.93 33.82 -8.48
C ASP A 180 10.47 34.97 -7.61
N ARG A 181 9.98 35.11 -6.39
CA ARG A 181 10.50 36.08 -5.41
C ARG A 181 11.88 35.68 -4.91
N LEU A 182 12.08 34.43 -4.50
CA LEU A 182 13.36 33.92 -3.99
C LEU A 182 14.46 33.93 -5.05
N ALA A 183 14.13 33.66 -6.30
CA ALA A 183 15.07 33.76 -7.41
C ALA A 183 15.60 35.19 -7.65
N LYS A 184 14.86 36.22 -7.21
CA LYS A 184 15.26 37.65 -7.31
C LYS A 184 15.87 38.17 -6.02
N ASN A 185 15.34 37.72 -4.89
CA ASN A 185 15.75 38.10 -3.55
C ASN A 185 15.72 36.85 -2.65
N PRO A 186 16.87 36.17 -2.44
CA PRO A 186 16.89 34.94 -1.66
C PRO A 186 16.45 35.15 -0.21
N ASN A 187 16.55 36.37 0.33
CA ASN A 187 16.19 36.72 1.71
C ASN A 187 14.77 37.32 1.82
N ASP A 188 13.90 37.11 0.84
CA ASP A 188 12.51 37.55 0.90
C ASP A 188 11.77 36.79 2.02
N ALA A 189 11.48 37.49 3.12
CA ALA A 189 10.92 36.88 4.33
C ALA A 189 9.54 36.26 4.07
N ASP A 190 8.69 36.92 3.29
CA ASP A 190 7.34 36.46 3.01
C ASP A 190 7.38 35.19 2.15
N ALA A 191 8.23 35.14 1.13
CA ALA A 191 8.38 33.96 0.28
C ALA A 191 8.99 32.76 1.03
N ARG A 192 9.94 33.00 1.95
CA ARG A 192 10.51 31.96 2.82
C ARG A 192 9.45 31.37 3.74
N VAL A 193 8.70 32.23 4.45
CA VAL A 193 7.61 31.79 5.34
C VAL A 193 6.57 31.01 4.55
N ALA A 194 6.16 31.49 3.38
CA ALA A 194 5.18 30.81 2.54
C ALA A 194 5.61 29.40 2.14
N LEU A 195 6.88 29.17 1.74
CA LEU A 195 7.35 27.82 1.43
C LEU A 195 7.49 26.93 2.66
N ILE A 196 7.90 27.49 3.81
CA ILE A 196 8.00 26.74 5.08
C ILE A 196 6.62 26.27 5.55
N GLU A 197 5.60 27.11 5.40
CA GLU A 197 4.21 26.78 5.76
C GLU A 197 3.56 25.84 4.74
N LEU A 198 3.93 25.96 3.46
CA LEU A 198 3.39 25.11 2.39
C LEU A 198 3.98 23.69 2.42
N SER A 199 5.30 23.53 2.60
CA SER A 199 6.01 22.25 2.62
C SER A 199 5.30 21.12 3.39
N PRO A 200 4.85 21.29 4.65
CA PRO A 200 4.18 20.22 5.40
C PRO A 200 2.76 19.87 4.89
N LEU A 201 2.20 20.65 3.97
CA LEU A 201 0.88 20.42 3.36
C LEU A 201 0.97 19.70 2.01
N LEU A 202 2.18 19.44 1.53
CA LEU A 202 2.42 18.82 0.23
C LEU A 202 2.74 17.34 0.43
N ASP A 203 1.89 16.47 -0.11
CA ASP A 203 2.21 15.06 -0.25
C ASP A 203 2.75 14.80 -1.66
N PRO A 204 4.02 14.37 -1.84
CA PRO A 204 4.57 14.08 -3.16
C PRO A 204 3.85 12.93 -3.89
N LYS A 205 3.08 12.10 -3.18
CA LYS A 205 2.26 11.02 -3.76
C LYS A 205 0.89 11.50 -4.26
N VAL A 206 0.40 12.68 -3.85
CA VAL A 206 -0.97 13.13 -4.17
C VAL A 206 -0.94 14.39 -5.06
N PRO A 207 -0.81 14.24 -6.39
CA PRO A 207 -0.73 15.38 -7.30
C PRO A 207 -2.08 16.13 -7.43
N PRO A 208 -2.07 17.47 -7.43
CA PRO A 208 -3.29 18.24 -7.65
C PRO A 208 -3.68 18.27 -9.14
N TYR A 209 -4.96 18.51 -9.43
CA TYR A 209 -5.46 18.89 -10.76
C TYR A 209 -5.18 17.91 -11.91
N GLY A 210 -5.09 16.60 -11.62
CA GLY A 210 -4.77 15.59 -12.65
C GLY A 210 -3.35 15.75 -13.20
N MET A 211 -2.45 16.39 -12.45
CA MET A 211 -1.03 16.44 -12.76
C MET A 211 -0.42 15.03 -12.63
N ALA A 212 0.51 14.68 -13.50
CA ALA A 212 1.26 13.44 -13.34
C ALA A 212 2.10 13.47 -12.04
N GLN A 213 2.18 12.33 -11.36
CA GLN A 213 2.85 12.20 -10.06
C GLN A 213 4.33 12.59 -10.12
N ARG A 214 5.06 12.21 -11.17
CA ARG A 214 6.50 12.47 -11.28
C ARG A 214 6.84 13.98 -11.31
N PRO A 215 6.24 14.82 -12.18
CA PRO A 215 6.40 16.28 -12.11
C PRO A 215 5.99 16.89 -10.77
N TRP A 216 4.95 16.37 -10.13
CA TRP A 216 4.49 16.83 -8.83
C TRP A 216 5.51 16.53 -7.72
N ALA A 217 5.95 15.28 -7.60
CA ALA A 217 6.96 14.86 -6.61
C ALA A 217 8.26 15.66 -6.76
N GLN A 218 8.66 15.99 -8.00
CA GLN A 218 9.82 16.86 -8.26
C GLN A 218 9.59 18.30 -7.76
N ALA A 219 8.37 18.83 -7.88
CA ALA A 219 8.04 20.17 -7.38
C ALA A 219 8.03 20.21 -5.85
N VAL A 220 7.45 19.20 -5.20
CA VAL A 220 7.47 19.05 -3.73
C VAL A 220 8.91 18.94 -3.22
N GLY A 221 9.72 18.07 -3.82
CA GLY A 221 11.15 17.94 -3.46
C GLY A 221 11.94 19.24 -3.68
N GLY A 222 11.60 20.03 -4.70
CA GLY A 222 12.18 21.36 -4.91
C GLY A 222 11.81 22.37 -3.81
N VAL A 223 10.58 22.32 -3.29
CA VAL A 223 10.16 23.13 -2.13
C VAL A 223 10.94 22.72 -0.88
N ASP A 224 11.01 21.42 -0.59
CA ASP A 224 11.69 20.90 0.61
C ASP A 224 13.18 21.25 0.61
N ALA A 225 13.85 21.13 -0.53
CA ALA A 225 15.26 21.50 -0.67
C ALA A 225 15.53 23.00 -0.42
N ILE A 226 14.58 23.89 -0.76
CA ILE A 226 14.69 25.32 -0.44
C ILE A 226 14.46 25.53 1.06
N VAL A 227 13.44 24.90 1.63
CA VAL A 227 13.08 25.02 3.06
C VAL A 227 14.21 24.53 3.97
N GLU A 228 14.89 23.44 3.61
CA GLU A 228 16.06 22.93 4.33
C GLU A 228 17.17 23.99 4.42
N VAL A 229 17.58 24.56 3.28
CA VAL A 229 18.62 25.61 3.23
C VAL A 229 18.20 26.84 4.05
N VAL A 230 16.92 27.24 3.96
CA VAL A 230 16.40 28.40 4.69
C VAL A 230 16.41 28.17 6.20
N ARG A 231 16.09 26.96 6.68
CA ARG A 231 16.13 26.60 8.10
C ARG A 231 17.57 26.57 8.62
N ASP A 232 18.48 25.96 7.87
CA ASP A 232 19.91 25.92 8.20
C ASP A 232 20.54 27.32 8.28
N GLU A 233 20.12 28.25 7.41
CA GLU A 233 20.52 29.67 7.48
C GLU A 233 20.01 30.35 8.76
N GLY A 234 18.79 30.04 9.20
CA GLY A 234 18.16 30.61 10.40
C GLY A 234 18.85 30.18 11.70
N ASP A 235 19.39 28.96 11.73
CA ASP A 235 20.09 28.39 12.89
C ASP A 235 21.56 28.82 12.99
N GLY A 236 22.01 29.72 12.11
CA GLY A 236 23.35 30.33 12.16
C GLY A 236 24.45 29.47 11.56
N ALA A 237 24.11 28.44 10.79
CA ALA A 237 25.06 27.56 10.11
C ALA A 237 25.59 28.11 8.77
N ALA A 238 25.01 29.18 8.23
CA ALA A 238 25.26 29.56 6.85
C ALA A 238 26.39 30.57 6.61
N GLY A 239 27.24 30.22 5.65
CA GLY A 239 28.14 31.15 4.96
C GLY A 239 27.48 31.81 3.73
N LEU A 240 28.24 32.62 2.99
CA LEU A 240 27.83 33.33 1.77
C LEU A 240 27.25 32.45 0.64
N ASP A 241 27.35 31.13 0.77
CA ASP A 241 26.94 30.11 -0.20
C ASP A 241 25.41 29.90 -0.21
N GLY A 242 24.75 29.98 0.95
CA GLY A 242 23.31 29.68 1.10
C GLY A 242 22.39 30.58 0.25
N SER A 243 22.74 31.85 0.09
CA SER A 243 21.97 32.77 -0.75
C SER A 243 22.07 32.45 -2.25
N SER A 244 23.21 31.94 -2.73
CA SER A 244 23.37 31.48 -4.12
C SER A 244 22.59 30.19 -4.35
N ASP A 245 22.63 29.30 -3.37
CA ASP A 245 21.95 28.02 -3.31
C ASP A 245 20.42 28.16 -3.35
N VAL A 246 19.85 29.09 -2.59
CA VAL A 246 18.41 29.41 -2.63
C VAL A 246 18.01 29.96 -4.00
N ILE A 247 18.82 30.83 -4.61
CA ILE A 247 18.52 31.38 -5.94
C ILE A 247 18.47 30.27 -7.00
N GLY A 248 19.46 29.38 -7.01
CA GLY A 248 19.52 28.27 -7.97
C GLY A 248 18.31 27.36 -7.86
N ARG A 249 18.04 26.84 -6.66
CA ARG A 249 16.89 25.96 -6.39
C ARG A 249 15.55 26.65 -6.70
N ALA A 250 15.42 27.94 -6.39
CA ALA A 250 14.21 28.70 -6.73
C ALA A 250 14.00 28.87 -8.25
N GLN A 251 15.06 29.03 -9.04
CA GLN A 251 14.95 29.10 -10.50
C GLN A 251 14.53 27.75 -11.11
N GLU A 252 15.05 26.65 -10.58
CA GLU A 252 14.69 25.28 -10.97
C GLU A 252 13.22 25.01 -10.65
N LEU A 253 12.81 25.21 -9.38
CA LEU A 253 11.42 25.04 -8.94
C LEU A 253 10.46 25.88 -9.79
N ARG A 254 10.77 27.16 -9.98
CA ARG A 254 9.97 28.05 -10.83
C ARG A 254 9.81 27.51 -12.25
N SER A 255 10.87 26.98 -12.85
CA SER A 255 10.83 26.48 -14.22
C SER A 255 10.00 25.21 -14.33
N LEU A 256 10.06 24.36 -13.31
CA LEU A 256 9.32 23.11 -13.21
C LEU A 256 7.82 23.34 -13.08
N VAL A 257 7.39 24.28 -12.23
CA VAL A 257 5.95 24.53 -11.99
C VAL A 257 5.31 25.48 -13.01
N ARG A 258 6.10 26.21 -13.79
CA ARG A 258 5.61 27.20 -14.79
C ARG A 258 4.57 26.67 -15.79
N PRO A 259 4.65 25.43 -16.30
CA PRO A 259 3.66 24.90 -17.24
C PRO A 259 2.25 24.73 -16.64
N TYR A 260 2.12 24.79 -15.32
CA TYR A 260 0.92 24.42 -14.58
C TYR A 260 0.24 25.60 -13.87
N VAL A 261 0.70 26.83 -14.11
CA VAL A 261 0.20 28.09 -13.52
C VAL A 261 -0.15 29.14 -14.56
#